data_AF-A0A239C589-F1
#
_entry.id   AF-A0A239C589-F1
#
_cell.length_a   1.000
_cell.length_b   1.000
_cell.length_c   1.000
_cell.angle_alpha   90.00
_cell.angle_beta   90.00
_cell.angle_gamma   90.00
#
_symmetry.space_group_name_H-M   'P 1'
#
loop_
_entity.id
_entity.type
_entity.pdbx_description
1 polymer ?
#
loop_
_entity_poly.entity_id
_entity_poly.type
_entity_poly.pdbx_seq_one_letter_code
_entity_poly.pdbx_strand_id
1 'polypeptide(L)'
;MAISLRLSVNGAEDGAGRYLTWSPRPASLAVVDADGARGPVEVRLTGPTAGDGGRLDLRPGGSDPPSGHLDLALDPDGTPVPFWLSGRFGFPSREDGDAPLEVRARGTDPRALASFPLMVRIRKDADTLTDGERSRLLLALARLNDQGRGAFRAFRDTHRESTRAEAHGRDGFPPWHRAFVLDLERALQQIDPGVTLPYWRFDVPAPRLFDETYLGAPDPPSRLPRFAASNPLRVWSTDGQPGIVRAPFFDPRRSGAHDRNGQAVRREAVVTGFPEGFTRWRGPTEVDPHGSAHVSFTGHVRVIDTAARDPLFFLLHCNVDRLWAKWQWLHRRFDPDEADTYRFAGEAGDPGSTRVGHNLADSMWPWNGVRTAPRPPTAPRMPFPPSPVTGTPGDAPTVRSMIDYQGVHDAGAWLGFDYDDVPYEP
;
A
#
# COMPACT_ATOMS: atom_id res chain seq x y z
N MET A 1 -10.80 0.24 40.86
CA MET A 1 -10.25 -1.10 40.63
C MET A 1 -9.13 -0.94 39.62
N ALA A 2 -7.92 -1.38 39.94
CA ALA A 2 -6.84 -1.42 38.95
C ALA A 2 -7.09 -2.63 38.06
N ILE A 3 -7.08 -2.43 36.74
CA ILE A 3 -7.21 -3.50 35.76
C ILE A 3 -6.17 -3.27 34.68
N SER A 4 -5.50 -4.35 34.28
CA SER A 4 -4.59 -4.39 33.15
C SER A 4 -5.21 -5.23 32.06
N LEU A 5 -5.19 -4.73 30.83
CA LEU A 5 -5.81 -5.35 29.67
C LEU A 5 -4.78 -5.61 28.58
N ARG A 6 -5.00 -6.67 27.81
CA ARG A 6 -4.18 -7.04 26.65
C ARG A 6 -5.05 -7.11 25.41
N LEU A 7 -4.65 -6.36 24.40
CA LEU A 7 -5.23 -6.40 23.05
C LEU A 7 -4.33 -7.23 22.15
N SER A 8 -4.93 -8.16 21.40
CA SER A 8 -4.31 -8.80 20.24
C SER A 8 -5.04 -8.35 18.98
N VAL A 9 -4.29 -8.01 17.92
CA VAL A 9 -4.85 -7.70 16.60
C VAL A 9 -4.06 -8.50 15.57
N ASN A 10 -4.74 -9.21 14.66
CA ASN A 10 -4.12 -10.14 13.71
C ASN A 10 -3.23 -11.20 14.39
N GLY A 11 -3.56 -11.58 15.63
CA GLY A 11 -2.77 -12.54 16.41
C GLY A 11 -1.48 -11.97 17.03
N ALA A 12 -1.19 -10.68 16.88
CA ALA A 12 -0.02 -10.02 17.48
C ALA A 12 -0.39 -9.22 18.74
N GLU A 13 0.37 -9.43 19.82
CA GLU A 13 0.16 -8.80 21.14
C GLU A 13 1.20 -7.71 21.47
N ASP A 14 2.31 -7.65 20.74
CA ASP A 14 3.47 -6.76 20.95
C ASP A 14 3.32 -5.38 20.28
N GLY A 15 2.12 -5.05 19.81
CA GLY A 15 1.84 -3.84 19.05
C GLY A 15 2.20 -3.92 17.58
N ALA A 16 2.80 -5.02 17.09
CA ALA A 16 3.09 -5.19 15.66
C ALA A 16 1.80 -5.26 14.82
N GLY A 17 0.71 -5.79 15.39
CA GLY A 17 -0.62 -5.85 14.78
C GLY A 17 -1.43 -4.56 14.79
N ARG A 18 -0.91 -3.46 15.35
CA ARG A 18 -1.66 -2.20 15.58
C ARG A 18 -2.02 -1.40 14.33
N TYR A 19 -1.54 -1.83 13.17
CA TYR A 19 -1.79 -1.15 11.90
C TYR A 19 -2.97 -1.81 11.18
N LEU A 20 -3.98 -1.00 10.91
CA LEU A 20 -5.24 -1.41 10.32
C LEU A 20 -5.37 -0.89 8.90
N THR A 21 -6.23 -1.55 8.13
CA THR A 21 -6.72 -1.05 6.83
C THR A 21 -8.26 -1.00 6.86
N TRP A 22 -8.93 -0.89 5.71
CA TRP A 22 -10.39 -0.94 5.64
C TRP A 22 -10.96 -2.33 5.89
N SER A 23 -10.15 -3.35 5.65
CA SER A 23 -10.55 -4.75 5.74
C SER A 23 -10.70 -5.15 7.22
N PRO A 24 -11.87 -5.64 7.67
CA PRO A 24 -12.08 -6.15 9.03
C PRO A 24 -11.09 -7.24 9.36
N ARG A 25 -10.46 -7.17 10.53
CA ARG A 25 -9.46 -8.13 11.00
C ARG A 25 -9.80 -8.70 12.37
N PRO A 26 -9.45 -9.97 12.65
CA PRO A 26 -9.69 -10.56 13.95
C PRO A 26 -8.85 -9.88 15.03
N ALA A 27 -9.47 -9.63 16.17
CA ALA A 27 -8.86 -9.07 17.36
C ALA A 27 -9.41 -9.77 18.60
N SER A 28 -8.71 -9.64 19.73
CA SER A 28 -9.21 -10.13 21.02
C SER A 28 -8.76 -9.25 22.17
N LEU A 29 -9.60 -9.13 23.19
CA LEU A 29 -9.28 -8.42 24.42
C LEU A 29 -9.32 -9.39 25.60
N ALA A 30 -8.32 -9.33 26.47
CA ALA A 30 -8.20 -10.18 27.65
C ALA A 30 -7.81 -9.36 28.89
N VAL A 31 -8.25 -9.81 30.06
CA VAL A 31 -7.72 -9.34 31.34
C VAL A 31 -6.32 -9.92 31.55
N VAL A 32 -5.36 -9.08 31.92
CA VAL A 32 -4.04 -9.53 32.39
C VAL A 32 -4.03 -9.62 33.91
N ASP A 33 -4.58 -8.61 34.55
CA ASP A 33 -4.74 -8.53 36.00
C ASP A 33 -5.97 -7.70 36.31
N ALA A 34 -6.77 -8.14 37.27
CA ALA A 34 -8.01 -7.49 37.68
C ALA A 34 -8.14 -7.60 39.19
N ASP A 35 -7.52 -6.65 39.88
CA ASP A 35 -7.31 -6.65 41.32
C ASP A 35 -8.64 -6.86 42.07
N GLY A 36 -8.87 -8.09 42.55
CA GLY A 36 -10.04 -8.49 43.33
C GLY A 36 -11.35 -8.75 42.56
N ALA A 37 -11.37 -8.80 41.22
CA ALA A 37 -12.58 -9.19 40.49
C ALA A 37 -12.94 -10.67 40.72
N ARG A 38 -14.22 -10.93 40.99
CA ARG A 38 -14.77 -12.28 41.19
C ARG A 38 -15.76 -12.70 40.09
N GLY A 39 -15.97 -11.86 39.08
CA GLY A 39 -16.87 -12.10 37.97
C GLY A 39 -16.51 -11.22 36.76
N PRO A 40 -17.22 -11.38 35.63
CA PRO A 40 -16.89 -10.70 34.38
C PRO A 40 -16.81 -9.18 34.54
N VAL A 41 -15.80 -8.58 33.92
CA VAL A 41 -15.64 -7.13 33.83
C VAL A 41 -16.33 -6.64 32.57
N GLU A 42 -17.47 -5.99 32.75
CA GLU A 42 -18.25 -5.36 31.69
C GLU A 42 -17.55 -4.11 31.16
N VAL A 43 -17.12 -4.14 29.89
CA VAL A 43 -16.41 -3.04 29.24
C VAL A 43 -17.09 -2.59 27.96
N ARG A 44 -16.86 -1.33 27.60
CA ARG A 44 -17.22 -0.74 26.31
C ARG A 44 -15.95 -0.28 25.61
N LEU A 45 -15.79 -0.77 24.39
CA LEU A 45 -14.75 -0.38 23.45
C LEU A 45 -15.29 0.75 22.58
N THR A 46 -14.48 1.78 22.36
CA THR A 46 -14.79 2.91 21.46
C THR A 46 -13.56 3.36 20.70
N GLY A 47 -13.73 3.74 19.43
CA GLY A 47 -12.72 4.51 18.70
C GLY A 47 -12.90 6.03 18.89
N PRO A 48 -12.01 6.85 18.32
CA PRO A 48 -12.17 8.30 18.32
C PRO A 48 -13.44 8.71 17.59
N THR A 49 -14.03 9.86 17.96
CA THR A 49 -15.23 10.41 17.30
C THR A 49 -15.04 11.83 16.79
N ALA A 50 -14.00 12.53 17.24
CA ALA A 50 -13.66 13.91 16.88
C ALA A 50 -12.16 14.06 16.56
N GLY A 51 -11.79 15.20 15.98
CA GLY A 51 -10.43 15.44 15.46
C GLY A 51 -10.24 14.91 14.04
N ASP A 52 -9.01 14.98 13.55
CA ASP A 52 -8.64 14.70 12.16
C ASP A 52 -7.83 13.40 11.95
N GLY A 53 -7.54 12.68 13.04
CA GLY A 53 -6.89 11.36 13.03
C GLY A 53 -7.82 10.22 12.64
N GLY A 54 -7.29 8.98 12.70
CA GLY A 54 -8.00 7.80 12.24
C GLY A 54 -9.28 7.48 13.01
N ARG A 55 -10.14 6.66 12.41
CA ARG A 55 -11.37 6.16 13.04
C ARG A 55 -11.47 4.66 12.90
N LEU A 56 -12.14 4.04 13.87
CA LEU A 56 -12.27 2.60 13.96
C LEU A 56 -13.71 2.17 13.75
N ASP A 57 -13.89 1.01 13.13
CA ASP A 57 -15.14 0.26 13.12
C ASP A 57 -14.95 -1.05 13.88
N LEU A 58 -15.85 -1.30 14.82
CA LEU A 58 -15.86 -2.46 15.70
C LEU A 58 -17.01 -3.39 15.29
N ARG A 59 -16.78 -4.70 15.35
CA ARG A 59 -17.78 -5.71 15.01
C ARG A 59 -17.69 -6.90 15.99
N PRO A 60 -18.81 -7.52 16.39
CA PRO A 60 -18.77 -8.78 17.13
C PRO A 60 -18.14 -9.91 16.28
N GLY A 61 -18.58 -10.08 15.04
CA GLY A 61 -18.05 -11.02 14.04
C GLY A 61 -17.58 -10.35 12.74
N GLY A 62 -16.81 -11.08 11.93
CA GLY A 62 -16.20 -10.51 10.70
C GLY A 62 -17.20 -10.07 9.63
N SER A 63 -18.38 -10.69 9.60
CA SER A 63 -19.48 -10.39 8.68
C SER A 63 -20.53 -9.44 9.27
N ASP A 64 -20.42 -9.09 10.55
CA ASP A 64 -21.41 -8.23 11.21
C ASP A 64 -21.27 -6.77 10.77
N PRO A 65 -22.37 -5.99 10.81
CA PRO A 65 -22.31 -4.58 10.48
C PRO A 65 -21.38 -3.82 11.45
N PRO A 66 -20.63 -2.82 10.96
CA PRO A 66 -19.75 -2.01 11.80
C PRO A 66 -20.53 -1.15 12.81
N SER A 67 -19.95 -0.98 14.00
CA SER A 67 -20.42 -0.07 15.04
C SER A 67 -19.28 0.83 15.52
N GLY A 68 -19.62 2.03 16.00
CA GLY A 68 -18.65 2.93 16.66
C GLY A 68 -18.28 2.51 18.08
N HIS A 69 -18.98 1.51 18.64
CA HIS A 69 -18.69 0.94 19.95
C HIS A 69 -19.02 -0.55 20.00
N LEU A 70 -18.39 -1.27 20.93
CA LEU A 70 -18.67 -2.68 21.19
C LEU A 70 -18.63 -2.96 22.69
N ASP A 71 -19.66 -3.60 23.22
CA ASP A 71 -19.71 -4.01 24.63
C ASP A 71 -19.20 -5.45 24.73
N LEU A 72 -18.26 -5.69 25.65
CA LEU A 72 -17.67 -7.01 25.92
C LEU A 72 -17.75 -7.31 27.43
N ALA A 73 -17.88 -8.59 27.77
CA ALA A 73 -17.72 -9.09 29.13
C ALA A 73 -16.40 -9.85 29.21
N LEU A 74 -15.43 -9.34 29.97
CA LEU A 74 -14.08 -9.94 30.06
C LEU A 74 -13.95 -10.78 31.32
N ASP A 75 -13.59 -12.04 31.18
CA ASP A 75 -13.35 -12.92 32.32
C ASP A 75 -12.04 -12.58 33.04
N PRO A 76 -12.02 -12.51 34.39
CA PRO A 76 -10.80 -12.26 35.15
C PRO A 76 -9.72 -13.34 35.03
N ASP A 77 -10.05 -14.51 34.47
CA ASP A 77 -9.12 -15.62 34.26
C ASP A 77 -8.18 -15.41 33.04
N GLY A 78 -8.38 -14.32 32.30
CA GLY A 78 -7.55 -13.94 31.16
C GLY A 78 -7.95 -14.61 29.84
N THR A 79 -9.11 -15.27 29.79
CA THR A 79 -9.68 -15.79 28.53
C THR A 79 -9.88 -14.64 27.53
N PRO A 80 -9.28 -14.72 26.32
CA PRO A 80 -9.47 -13.70 25.29
C PRO A 80 -10.88 -13.71 24.72
N VAL A 81 -11.53 -12.55 24.69
CA VAL A 81 -12.84 -12.36 24.05
C VAL A 81 -12.62 -11.88 22.61
N PRO A 82 -13.03 -12.65 21.60
CA PRO A 82 -12.80 -12.29 20.20
C PRO A 82 -13.77 -11.19 19.73
N PHE A 83 -13.29 -10.35 18.83
CA PHE A 83 -14.06 -9.37 18.09
C PHE A 83 -13.34 -9.05 16.77
N TRP A 84 -13.89 -8.13 15.99
CA TRP A 84 -13.30 -7.69 14.72
C TRP A 84 -13.13 -6.17 14.67
N LEU A 85 -12.05 -5.73 14.04
CA LEU A 85 -11.61 -4.34 14.01
C LEU A 85 -11.16 -3.95 12.60
N SER A 86 -11.55 -2.76 12.14
CA SER A 86 -11.00 -2.12 10.93
C SER A 86 -10.86 -0.63 11.13
N GLY A 87 -10.15 0.03 10.22
CA GLY A 87 -10.34 1.45 9.99
C GLY A 87 -11.75 1.72 9.44
N ARG A 88 -12.31 2.88 9.77
CA ARG A 88 -13.52 3.39 9.13
C ARG A 88 -13.16 4.12 7.86
N PHE A 89 -13.75 3.69 6.75
CA PHE A 89 -13.53 4.29 5.43
C PHE A 89 -13.75 5.82 5.45
N GLY A 90 -12.86 6.56 4.77
CA GLY A 90 -12.87 8.02 4.74
C GLY A 90 -12.18 8.70 5.92
N PHE A 91 -11.71 7.93 6.91
CA PHE A 91 -11.00 8.47 8.09
C PHE A 91 -9.67 7.75 8.33
N PRO A 92 -8.70 7.88 7.40
CA PRO A 92 -7.36 7.33 7.59
C PRO A 92 -6.59 8.10 8.67
N SER A 93 -5.59 7.47 9.27
CA SER A 93 -4.66 8.13 10.18
C SER A 93 -3.78 9.16 9.46
N ARG A 94 -3.30 10.13 10.23
CA ARG A 94 -2.29 11.13 9.86
C ARG A 94 -0.98 10.88 10.60
N GLU A 95 -1.07 10.45 11.86
CA GLU A 95 0.07 10.11 12.71
C GLU A 95 -0.03 8.68 13.26
N ASP A 96 1.12 8.09 13.62
CA ASP A 96 1.13 6.78 14.26
C ASP A 96 0.46 6.86 15.65
N GLY A 97 -0.44 5.92 15.93
CA GLY A 97 -1.19 5.86 17.18
C GLY A 97 -2.38 6.84 17.30
N ASP A 98 -2.73 7.58 16.25
CA ASP A 98 -3.80 8.60 16.31
C ASP A 98 -5.24 8.05 16.25
N ALA A 99 -5.39 6.72 16.17
CA ALA A 99 -6.68 6.04 16.17
C ALA A 99 -6.86 5.15 17.42
N PRO A 100 -6.74 5.67 18.65
CA PRO A 100 -6.74 4.83 19.85
C PRO A 100 -8.04 4.06 20.04
N LEU A 101 -7.92 2.77 20.41
CA LEU A 101 -9.03 1.99 20.94
C LEU A 101 -9.11 2.20 22.45
N GLU A 102 -10.13 2.93 22.87
CA GLU A 102 -10.41 3.23 24.27
C GLU A 102 -11.29 2.13 24.88
N VAL A 103 -10.90 1.61 26.04
CA VAL A 103 -11.68 0.65 26.82
C VAL A 103 -12.15 1.33 28.10
N ARG A 104 -13.46 1.35 28.35
CA ARG A 104 -14.08 1.93 29.55
C ARG A 104 -14.94 0.89 30.25
N ALA A 105 -15.09 0.98 31.57
CA ALA A 105 -16.07 0.17 32.28
C ALA A 105 -17.49 0.54 31.82
N ARG A 106 -18.41 -0.43 31.73
CA ARG A 106 -19.83 -0.14 31.49
C ARG A 106 -20.42 0.43 32.78
N GLY A 107 -20.62 1.74 32.80
CA GLY A 107 -21.12 2.47 33.97
C GLY A 107 -21.03 3.98 33.78
N THR A 108 -21.12 4.73 34.87
CA THR A 108 -21.07 6.20 34.86
C THR A 108 -19.66 6.78 35.02
N ASP A 109 -18.66 5.96 35.36
CA ASP A 109 -17.27 6.43 35.43
C ASP A 109 -16.73 6.69 34.02
N PRO A 110 -16.40 7.94 33.67
CA PRO A 110 -15.93 8.27 32.34
C PRO A 110 -14.47 7.85 32.12
N ARG A 111 -13.73 7.34 33.13
CA ARG A 111 -12.30 7.04 32.99
C ARG A 111 -12.04 5.83 32.08
N ALA A 112 -11.00 5.93 31.27
CA ALA A 112 -10.51 4.81 30.48
C ALA A 112 -9.77 3.81 31.40
N LEU A 113 -10.08 2.53 31.22
CA LEU A 113 -9.36 1.41 31.82
C LEU A 113 -8.05 1.14 31.05
N ALA A 114 -8.10 1.27 29.72
CA ALA A 114 -6.96 1.15 28.84
C ALA A 114 -7.17 1.98 27.56
N SER A 115 -6.06 2.35 26.93
CA SER A 115 -6.04 2.98 25.61
C SER A 115 -4.95 2.29 24.79
N PHE A 116 -5.33 1.73 23.64
CA PHE A 116 -4.40 1.06 22.74
C PHE A 116 -4.17 1.95 21.52
N PRO A 117 -2.96 2.51 21.30
CA PRO A 117 -2.69 3.32 20.12
C PRO A 117 -2.68 2.43 18.87
N LEU A 118 -3.53 2.76 17.91
CA LEU A 118 -3.63 2.08 16.61
C LEU A 118 -3.42 3.10 15.50
N MET A 119 -3.15 2.61 14.29
CA MET A 119 -3.02 3.45 13.10
C MET A 119 -3.77 2.84 11.92
N VAL A 120 -4.62 3.62 11.28
CA VAL A 120 -5.33 3.25 10.05
C VAL A 120 -4.49 3.68 8.86
N ARG A 121 -3.72 2.73 8.31
CA ARG A 121 -2.61 2.97 7.38
C ARG A 121 -3.06 2.78 5.94
N ILE A 122 -3.23 3.89 5.21
CA ILE A 122 -3.91 3.94 3.92
C ILE A 122 -3.09 4.73 2.90
N ARG A 123 -2.96 4.20 1.68
CA ARG A 123 -2.31 4.89 0.56
C ARG A 123 -3.21 6.03 0.11
N LYS A 124 -2.70 7.26 0.15
CA LYS A 124 -3.41 8.49 -0.17
C LYS A 124 -2.81 9.21 -1.37
N ASP A 125 -3.56 10.15 -1.94
CA ASP A 125 -3.00 11.08 -2.92
C ASP A 125 -1.83 11.85 -2.30
N ALA A 126 -0.67 11.77 -2.95
CA ALA A 126 0.54 12.43 -2.53
C ALA A 126 0.38 13.95 -2.40
N ASP A 127 -0.53 14.54 -3.19
CA ASP A 127 -0.81 15.98 -3.13
C ASP A 127 -1.56 16.39 -1.85
N THR A 128 -2.32 15.47 -1.25
CA THR A 128 -3.17 15.74 -0.07
C THR A 128 -2.52 15.39 1.26
N LEU A 129 -1.35 14.75 1.27
CA LEU A 129 -0.65 14.38 2.51
C LEU A 129 -0.37 15.57 3.42
N THR A 130 -0.37 15.33 4.73
CA THR A 130 0.16 16.28 5.73
C THR A 130 1.68 16.39 5.62
N ASP A 131 2.26 17.43 6.23
CA ASP A 131 3.71 17.61 6.25
C ASP A 131 4.43 16.53 7.09
N GLY A 132 3.76 16.01 8.13
CA GLY A 132 4.25 14.89 8.94
C GLY A 132 4.38 13.60 8.13
N GLU A 133 3.34 13.26 7.35
CA GLU A 133 3.34 12.09 6.47
C GLU A 133 4.41 12.18 5.38
N ARG A 134 4.54 13.36 4.75
CA ARG A 134 5.60 13.62 3.77
C ARG A 134 6.97 13.43 4.39
N SER A 135 7.21 14.03 5.55
CA SER A 135 8.49 13.96 6.24
C SER A 135 8.86 12.52 6.56
N ARG A 136 7.91 11.72 7.08
CA ARG A 136 8.10 10.30 7.37
C ARG A 136 8.54 9.50 6.15
N LEU A 137 7.84 9.67 5.03
CA LEU A 137 8.18 9.03 3.76
C LEU A 137 9.57 9.46 3.24
N LEU A 138 9.84 10.76 3.20
CA LEU A 138 11.09 11.29 2.67
C LEU A 138 12.31 10.83 3.49
N LEU A 139 12.19 10.81 4.81
CA LEU A 139 13.25 10.33 5.70
C LEU A 139 13.51 8.83 5.51
N ALA A 140 12.45 8.01 5.42
CA ALA A 140 12.59 6.58 5.16
C ALA A 140 13.22 6.29 3.78
N LEU A 141 12.79 7.00 2.73
CA LEU A 141 13.38 6.89 1.39
C LEU A 141 14.86 7.31 1.37
N ALA A 142 15.20 8.43 2.00
CA ALA A 142 16.58 8.91 2.07
C ALA A 142 17.48 7.90 2.82
N ARG A 143 16.98 7.31 3.91
CA ARG A 143 17.70 6.26 4.65
C ARG A 143 17.84 4.97 3.86
N LEU A 144 16.81 4.55 3.12
CA LEU A 144 16.88 3.37 2.26
C LEU A 144 17.86 3.56 1.09
N ASN A 145 17.94 4.79 0.56
CA ASN A 145 18.88 5.15 -0.50
C ASN A 145 20.32 5.27 0.01
N ASP A 146 20.52 5.84 1.20
CA ASP A 146 21.82 6.14 1.82
C ASP A 146 22.83 6.74 0.82
N GLN A 147 22.42 7.81 0.13
CA GLN A 147 23.23 8.49 -0.89
C GLN A 147 23.76 7.50 -1.95
N GLY A 148 22.93 6.55 -2.36
CA GLY A 148 23.23 5.53 -3.36
C GLY A 148 23.97 4.28 -2.84
N ARG A 149 24.30 4.20 -1.56
CA ARG A 149 24.97 3.03 -0.94
C ARG A 149 23.99 2.02 -0.33
N GLY A 150 22.75 2.44 -0.10
CA GLY A 150 21.76 1.68 0.65
C GLY A 150 21.04 0.59 -0.15
N ALA A 151 20.11 -0.08 0.52
CA ALA A 151 19.34 -1.20 -0.04
C ALA A 151 18.43 -0.80 -1.21
N PHE A 152 18.19 0.49 -1.43
CA PHE A 152 17.43 0.99 -2.60
C PHE A 152 17.99 0.50 -3.94
N ARG A 153 19.31 0.25 -4.02
CA ARG A 153 19.96 -0.30 -5.22
C ARG A 153 19.26 -1.56 -5.74
N ALA A 154 18.82 -2.44 -4.85
CA ALA A 154 18.17 -3.70 -5.22
C ALA A 154 16.81 -3.48 -5.92
N PHE A 155 16.06 -2.45 -5.52
CA PHE A 155 14.79 -2.10 -6.18
C PHE A 155 15.04 -1.62 -7.60
N ARG A 156 16.00 -0.71 -7.79
CA ARG A 156 16.39 -0.26 -9.13
C ARG A 156 16.90 -1.40 -10.02
N ASP A 157 17.65 -2.35 -9.45
CA ASP A 157 18.17 -3.49 -10.21
C ASP A 157 17.07 -4.54 -10.53
N THR A 158 15.89 -4.43 -9.89
CA THR A 158 14.71 -5.26 -10.18
C THR A 158 14.01 -4.84 -11.47
N HIS A 159 13.92 -3.53 -11.73
CA HIS A 159 13.22 -2.99 -12.88
C HIS A 159 14.20 -2.40 -13.90
N ARG A 160 14.60 -3.21 -14.89
CA ARG A 160 15.57 -2.88 -15.94
C ARG A 160 15.06 -3.32 -17.32
N GLU A 161 15.67 -2.84 -18.40
CA GLU A 161 15.27 -3.32 -19.74
C GLU A 161 15.53 -4.82 -19.90
N SER A 162 16.63 -5.32 -19.31
CA SER A 162 16.96 -6.76 -19.31
C SER A 162 15.96 -7.64 -18.54
N THR A 163 15.15 -7.05 -17.66
CA THR A 163 14.13 -7.74 -16.85
C THR A 163 12.71 -7.37 -17.26
N ARG A 164 12.55 -6.63 -18.35
CA ARG A 164 11.26 -6.15 -18.86
C ARG A 164 10.23 -7.26 -19.04
N ALA A 165 10.67 -8.43 -19.52
CA ALA A 165 9.78 -9.56 -19.79
C ALA A 165 9.18 -10.20 -18.52
N GLU A 166 9.61 -9.77 -17.33
CA GLU A 166 9.06 -10.21 -16.05
C GLU A 166 7.88 -9.33 -15.61
N ALA A 167 7.95 -8.03 -15.93
CA ALA A 167 7.05 -7.00 -15.42
C ALA A 167 6.10 -6.42 -16.46
N HIS A 168 6.38 -6.57 -17.77
CA HIS A 168 5.69 -5.83 -18.83
C HIS A 168 5.18 -6.68 -19.99
N GLY A 169 4.23 -6.10 -20.74
CA GLY A 169 3.73 -6.58 -22.02
C GLY A 169 2.77 -7.77 -21.94
N ARG A 170 2.45 -8.25 -20.73
CA ARG A 170 1.61 -9.44 -20.48
C ARG A 170 0.74 -9.24 -19.23
N ASP A 171 -0.15 -10.19 -18.97
CA ASP A 171 -1.16 -10.10 -17.91
C ASP A 171 -0.57 -10.00 -16.50
N GLY A 172 0.71 -10.38 -16.32
CA GLY A 172 1.41 -10.18 -15.05
C GLY A 172 1.79 -8.73 -14.74
N PHE A 173 1.56 -7.76 -15.63
CA PHE A 173 1.93 -6.35 -15.39
C PHE A 173 1.33 -5.77 -14.09
N PRO A 174 0.00 -5.77 -13.86
CA PRO A 174 -0.57 -5.25 -12.61
C PRO A 174 -0.11 -6.00 -11.35
N PRO A 175 -0.18 -7.35 -11.27
CA PRO A 175 0.20 -8.06 -10.05
C PRO A 175 1.69 -7.96 -9.74
N TRP A 176 2.56 -7.94 -10.76
CA TRP A 176 3.99 -7.73 -10.54
C TRP A 176 4.29 -6.36 -9.96
N HIS A 177 3.67 -5.30 -10.48
CA HIS A 177 3.88 -3.95 -9.98
C HIS A 177 3.24 -3.74 -8.60
N ARG A 178 2.10 -4.37 -8.29
CA ARG A 178 1.51 -4.42 -6.94
C ARG A 178 2.49 -5.02 -5.94
N ALA A 179 3.06 -6.18 -6.26
CA ALA A 179 4.10 -6.80 -5.44
C ALA A 179 5.32 -5.89 -5.28
N PHE A 180 5.74 -5.19 -6.35
CA PHE A 180 6.91 -4.32 -6.30
C PHE A 180 6.74 -3.08 -5.43
N VAL A 181 5.57 -2.41 -5.48
CA VAL A 181 5.30 -1.29 -4.57
C VAL A 181 5.07 -1.76 -3.13
N LEU A 182 4.46 -2.94 -2.94
CA LEU A 182 4.29 -3.53 -1.61
C LEU A 182 5.63 -3.96 -0.98
N ASP A 183 6.57 -4.48 -1.78
CA ASP A 183 7.94 -4.77 -1.36
C ASP A 183 8.64 -3.50 -0.85
N LEU A 184 8.56 -2.41 -1.62
CA LEU A 184 9.13 -1.12 -1.17
C LEU A 184 8.46 -0.63 0.11
N GLU A 185 7.13 -0.66 0.17
CA GLU A 185 6.37 -0.21 1.33
C GLU A 185 6.78 -0.97 2.60
N ARG A 186 6.88 -2.31 2.54
CA ARG A 186 7.32 -3.13 3.67
C ARG A 186 8.78 -2.86 4.05
N ALA A 187 9.68 -2.63 3.08
CA ALA A 187 11.06 -2.25 3.37
C ALA A 187 11.17 -0.87 4.05
N LEU A 188 10.32 0.09 3.68
CA LEU A 188 10.24 1.39 4.35
C LEU A 188 9.63 1.25 5.76
N GLN A 189 8.66 0.34 5.94
CA GLN A 189 8.05 0.07 7.25
C GLN A 189 9.02 -0.59 8.24
N GLN A 190 10.05 -1.27 7.77
CA GLN A 190 11.17 -1.73 8.62
C GLN A 190 12.04 -0.57 9.13
N ILE A 191 12.02 0.58 8.44
CA ILE A 191 12.72 1.80 8.88
C ILE A 191 11.81 2.61 9.81
N ASP A 192 10.54 2.76 9.43
CA ASP A 192 9.52 3.46 10.19
C ASP A 192 8.15 2.78 9.96
N PRO A 193 7.60 2.06 10.95
CA PRO A 193 6.35 1.32 10.83
C PRO A 193 5.13 2.16 10.41
N GLY A 194 5.14 3.48 10.66
CA GLY A 194 4.05 4.38 10.28
C GLY A 194 4.12 4.86 8.81
N VAL A 195 5.10 4.43 8.02
CA VAL A 195 5.20 4.82 6.60
C VAL A 195 4.16 4.09 5.76
N THR A 196 3.54 4.86 4.87
CA THR A 196 2.64 4.37 3.82
C THR A 196 3.04 5.02 2.51
N LEU A 197 3.09 4.24 1.43
CA LEU A 197 3.34 4.79 0.11
C LEU A 197 2.11 5.57 -0.36
N PRO A 198 2.25 6.83 -0.80
CA PRO A 198 1.18 7.54 -1.48
C PRO A 198 1.18 7.19 -2.97
N TYR A 199 0.14 7.65 -3.66
CA TYR A 199 0.04 7.57 -5.11
C TYR A 199 0.05 8.96 -5.74
N TRP A 200 0.54 9.08 -6.96
CA TRP A 200 0.44 10.31 -7.75
C TRP A 200 -0.73 10.22 -8.73
N ARG A 201 -1.79 11.02 -8.52
CA ARG A 201 -2.87 11.18 -9.50
C ARG A 201 -2.41 11.98 -10.71
N PHE A 202 -1.75 11.29 -11.63
CA PHE A 202 -1.18 11.90 -12.82
C PHE A 202 -2.21 12.57 -13.75
N ASP A 203 -3.50 12.28 -13.61
CA ASP A 203 -4.53 12.84 -14.49
C ASP A 203 -5.09 14.19 -14.00
N VAL A 204 -4.60 14.72 -12.88
CA VAL A 204 -4.97 16.04 -12.32
C VAL A 204 -3.73 16.85 -11.89
N PRO A 205 -3.85 18.17 -11.66
CA PRO A 205 -2.75 18.97 -11.10
C PRO A 205 -2.29 18.42 -9.74
N ALA A 206 -0.99 18.46 -9.48
CA ALA A 206 -0.35 18.00 -8.24
C ALA A 206 0.70 19.01 -7.73
N PRO A 207 0.31 20.26 -7.42
CA PRO A 207 1.24 21.33 -7.06
C PRO A 207 2.08 21.03 -5.81
N ARG A 208 1.51 20.34 -4.82
CA ARG A 208 2.20 20.02 -3.56
C ARG A 208 3.08 18.78 -3.68
N LEU A 209 2.81 17.88 -4.63
CA LEU A 209 3.73 16.78 -4.97
C LEU A 209 5.03 17.32 -5.57
N PHE A 210 4.91 18.23 -6.55
CA PHE A 210 6.02 18.86 -7.25
C PHE A 210 6.42 20.19 -6.60
N ASP A 211 6.68 20.13 -5.29
CA ASP A 211 7.17 21.25 -4.47
C ASP A 211 8.61 21.00 -3.99
N GLU A 212 9.36 22.06 -3.71
CA GLU A 212 10.75 21.99 -3.25
C GLU A 212 10.89 21.23 -1.91
N THR A 213 9.84 21.22 -1.09
CA THR A 213 9.79 20.49 0.19
C THR A 213 9.38 19.02 0.05
N TYR A 214 9.00 18.55 -1.15
CA TYR A 214 8.57 17.17 -1.38
C TYR A 214 9.35 16.43 -2.49
N LEU A 215 8.76 16.10 -3.65
CA LEU A 215 9.49 15.42 -4.72
C LEU A 215 10.26 16.36 -5.66
N GLY A 216 10.34 17.64 -5.30
CA GLY A 216 11.13 18.65 -5.99
C GLY A 216 10.31 19.42 -7.02
N ALA A 217 10.46 20.75 -7.00
CA ALA A 217 9.77 21.64 -7.92
C ALA A 217 10.42 21.62 -9.32
N PRO A 218 9.64 21.76 -10.40
CA PRO A 218 10.20 21.88 -11.74
C PRO A 218 11.11 23.10 -11.87
N ASP A 219 12.24 22.91 -12.55
CA ASP A 219 13.16 23.99 -12.92
C ASP A 219 13.48 23.93 -14.41
N PRO A 220 12.68 24.62 -15.26
CA PRO A 220 12.88 24.59 -16.70
C PRO A 220 14.30 24.91 -17.18
N PRO A 221 15.04 25.87 -16.56
CA PRO A 221 16.42 26.17 -16.95
C PRO A 221 17.39 24.99 -16.74
N SER A 222 17.39 24.35 -15.57
CA SER A 222 18.33 23.24 -15.28
C SER A 222 17.85 21.88 -15.79
N ARG A 223 16.54 21.73 -16.03
CA ARG A 223 15.86 20.45 -16.30
C ARG A 223 16.06 19.41 -15.18
N LEU A 224 16.35 19.88 -13.97
CA LEU A 224 16.43 19.08 -12.75
C LEU A 224 15.41 19.60 -11.74
N PRO A 225 14.89 18.78 -10.81
CA PRO A 225 14.03 19.29 -9.76
C PRO A 225 14.83 20.16 -8.78
N ARG A 226 14.25 21.28 -8.34
CA ARG A 226 14.75 22.09 -7.21
C ARG A 226 14.23 21.52 -5.89
N PHE A 227 15.11 21.48 -4.90
CA PHE A 227 14.81 21.00 -3.56
C PHE A 227 15.15 22.07 -2.51
N ALA A 228 14.30 22.19 -1.50
CA ALA A 228 14.58 22.99 -0.32
C ALA A 228 15.80 22.42 0.43
N ALA A 229 16.54 23.27 1.15
CA ALA A 229 17.73 22.84 1.88
C ALA A 229 17.44 21.75 2.94
N SER A 230 16.23 21.77 3.51
CA SER A 230 15.76 20.78 4.49
C SER A 230 15.28 19.47 3.88
N ASN A 231 15.15 19.36 2.55
CA ASN A 231 14.59 18.17 1.92
C ASN A 231 15.59 17.00 1.92
N PRO A 232 15.27 15.85 2.54
CA PRO A 232 16.17 14.70 2.60
C PRO A 232 16.60 14.14 1.24
N LEU A 233 15.79 14.32 0.18
CA LEU A 233 16.12 13.85 -1.17
C LEU A 233 17.15 14.71 -1.88
N ARG A 234 17.59 15.85 -1.31
CA ARG A 234 18.65 16.68 -1.89
C ARG A 234 19.97 15.92 -2.06
N VAL A 235 20.21 14.88 -1.26
CA VAL A 235 21.42 14.02 -1.33
C VAL A 235 21.14 12.68 -1.99
N TRP A 236 20.00 12.54 -2.69
CA TRP A 236 19.66 11.34 -3.45
C TRP A 236 20.76 10.99 -4.44
N SER A 237 21.11 9.71 -4.54
CA SER A 237 22.06 9.25 -5.56
C SER A 237 21.73 7.84 -6.01
N THR A 238 21.99 7.56 -7.28
CA THR A 238 21.90 6.21 -7.84
C THR A 238 23.05 6.00 -8.84
N ASP A 239 23.66 4.82 -8.84
CA ASP A 239 24.76 4.48 -9.76
C ASP A 239 25.94 5.47 -9.73
N GLY A 240 26.25 6.02 -8.55
CA GLY A 240 27.29 7.03 -8.38
C GLY A 240 26.95 8.39 -8.99
N GLN A 241 25.73 8.58 -9.52
CA GLN A 241 25.23 9.85 -10.04
C GLN A 241 24.41 10.54 -8.96
N PRO A 242 24.79 11.76 -8.53
CA PRO A 242 24.01 12.53 -7.57
C PRO A 242 22.77 13.14 -8.23
N GLY A 243 21.71 13.27 -7.43
CA GLY A 243 20.46 13.95 -7.79
C GLY A 243 19.39 13.07 -8.44
N ILE A 244 18.22 13.69 -8.62
CA ILE A 244 17.10 13.15 -9.38
C ILE A 244 17.08 13.87 -10.73
N VAL A 245 17.04 13.11 -11.82
CA VAL A 245 17.01 13.67 -13.18
C VAL A 245 15.59 13.54 -13.73
N ARG A 246 14.82 14.64 -13.66
CA ARG A 246 13.44 14.73 -14.13
C ARG A 246 13.03 16.18 -14.41
N ALA A 247 12.42 16.43 -15.57
CA ALA A 247 11.68 17.67 -15.84
C ALA A 247 10.34 17.34 -16.54
N PRO A 248 9.20 17.86 -16.06
CA PRO A 248 7.92 17.64 -16.71
C PRO A 248 7.82 18.41 -18.04
N PHE A 249 7.05 17.87 -19.00
CA PHE A 249 6.61 18.60 -20.20
C PHE A 249 5.35 19.44 -19.97
N PHE A 250 4.79 19.38 -18.77
CA PHE A 250 3.57 20.05 -18.33
C PHE A 250 3.84 20.93 -17.11
N ASP A 251 2.91 21.85 -16.79
CA ASP A 251 2.91 22.55 -15.51
C ASP A 251 2.11 21.73 -14.48
N PRO A 252 2.77 21.06 -13.52
CA PRO A 252 2.07 20.24 -12.53
C PRO A 252 1.18 21.05 -11.59
N ARG A 253 1.31 22.39 -11.55
CA ARG A 253 0.44 23.26 -10.75
C ARG A 253 -0.87 23.57 -11.44
N ARG A 254 -0.94 23.41 -12.76
CA ARG A 254 -2.08 23.85 -13.59
C ARG A 254 -2.77 22.73 -14.33
N SER A 255 -2.10 21.61 -14.54
CA SER A 255 -2.60 20.52 -15.38
C SER A 255 -2.15 19.16 -14.87
N GLY A 256 -2.94 18.14 -15.22
CA GLY A 256 -2.46 16.76 -15.19
C GLY A 256 -1.37 16.52 -16.24
N ALA A 257 -0.73 15.37 -16.12
CA ALA A 257 0.36 14.94 -16.97
C ALA A 257 -0.06 14.89 -18.44
N HIS A 258 0.81 15.42 -19.29
CA HIS A 258 0.72 15.31 -20.74
C HIS A 258 2.12 15.25 -21.34
N ASP A 259 2.22 14.65 -22.52
CA ASP A 259 3.47 14.52 -23.24
C ASP A 259 3.93 15.86 -23.85
N ARG A 260 5.09 15.86 -24.51
CA ARG A 260 5.67 17.05 -25.16
C ARG A 260 4.79 17.67 -26.26
N ASN A 261 3.82 16.91 -26.78
CA ASN A 261 2.91 17.34 -27.83
C ASN A 261 1.56 17.82 -27.26
N GLY A 262 1.40 17.82 -25.92
CA GLY A 262 0.16 18.19 -25.26
C GLY A 262 -0.87 17.06 -25.17
N GLN A 263 -0.49 15.80 -25.48
CA GLN A 263 -1.38 14.66 -25.32
C GLN A 263 -1.50 14.30 -23.84
N ALA A 264 -2.67 14.58 -23.26
CA ALA A 264 -2.98 14.25 -21.87
C ALA A 264 -3.06 12.74 -21.63
N VAL A 265 -2.63 12.33 -20.44
CA VAL A 265 -2.88 10.99 -19.91
C VAL A 265 -4.38 10.71 -19.85
N ARG A 266 -4.77 9.45 -20.04
CA ARG A 266 -6.16 9.03 -19.86
C ARG A 266 -6.67 9.36 -18.46
N ARG A 267 -7.86 9.94 -18.41
CA ARG A 267 -8.56 10.24 -17.15
C ARG A 267 -8.97 8.96 -16.44
N GLU A 268 -8.92 8.99 -15.11
CA GLU A 268 -9.30 7.89 -14.23
C GLU A 268 -10.69 7.31 -14.55
N ALA A 269 -11.68 8.16 -14.82
CA ALA A 269 -13.05 7.73 -15.14
C ALA A 269 -13.13 6.81 -16.38
N VAL A 270 -12.24 7.00 -17.35
CA VAL A 270 -12.18 6.14 -18.55
C VAL A 270 -11.51 4.81 -18.21
N VAL A 271 -10.45 4.83 -17.38
CA VAL A 271 -9.69 3.63 -16.99
C VAL A 271 -10.50 2.72 -16.08
N THR A 272 -11.27 3.29 -15.17
CA THR A 272 -12.09 2.51 -14.22
C THR A 272 -13.39 2.02 -14.86
N GLY A 273 -13.85 2.70 -15.90
CA GLY A 273 -15.09 2.39 -16.62
C GLY A 273 -15.02 1.23 -17.62
N PHE A 274 -13.87 0.58 -17.85
CA PHE A 274 -13.78 -0.56 -18.77
C PHE A 274 -14.60 -1.76 -18.24
N PRO A 275 -15.75 -2.11 -18.84
CA PRO A 275 -16.66 -3.10 -18.26
C PRO A 275 -16.36 -4.54 -18.70
N GLU A 276 -15.43 -4.73 -19.63
CA GLU A 276 -15.27 -5.98 -20.40
C GLU A 276 -14.13 -6.89 -19.90
N GLY A 277 -13.98 -7.03 -18.58
CA GLY A 277 -13.02 -7.96 -17.97
C GLY A 277 -11.53 -7.57 -18.08
N PHE A 278 -10.69 -8.32 -17.37
CA PHE A 278 -9.28 -7.97 -17.13
C PHE A 278 -8.46 -7.76 -18.41
N THR A 279 -8.68 -8.58 -19.44
CA THR A 279 -7.92 -8.49 -20.70
C THR A 279 -8.13 -7.14 -21.40
N ARG A 280 -9.37 -6.64 -21.40
CA ARG A 280 -9.74 -5.37 -22.05
C ARG A 280 -9.27 -4.15 -21.25
N TRP A 281 -9.16 -4.30 -19.93
CA TRP A 281 -8.65 -3.27 -19.04
C TRP A 281 -7.11 -3.19 -19.06
N ARG A 282 -6.42 -4.32 -18.92
CA ARG A 282 -4.97 -4.39 -18.66
C ARG A 282 -4.14 -3.83 -19.81
N GLY A 283 -4.39 -4.27 -21.04
CA GLY A 283 -3.58 -3.91 -22.21
C GLY A 283 -3.54 -2.39 -22.47
N PRO A 284 -4.71 -1.71 -22.59
CA PRO A 284 -4.76 -0.27 -22.73
C PRO A 284 -4.14 0.48 -21.56
N THR A 285 -4.39 0.03 -20.32
CA THR A 285 -3.91 0.71 -19.10
C THR A 285 -2.39 0.73 -18.99
N GLU A 286 -1.69 -0.35 -19.39
CA GLU A 286 -0.21 -0.40 -19.41
C GLU A 286 0.37 0.63 -20.40
N VAL A 287 -0.31 0.91 -21.51
CA VAL A 287 0.11 1.93 -22.48
C VAL A 287 -0.28 3.32 -21.99
N ASP A 288 -1.56 3.50 -21.66
CA ASP A 288 -2.17 4.77 -21.30
C ASP A 288 -3.28 4.51 -20.26
N PRO A 289 -3.10 4.93 -19.00
CA PRO A 289 -2.28 6.08 -18.62
C PRO A 289 -0.84 5.79 -18.14
N HIS A 290 -0.47 4.53 -17.85
CA HIS A 290 0.84 4.23 -17.25
C HIS A 290 2.02 4.72 -18.10
N GLY A 291 2.12 4.26 -19.36
CA GLY A 291 3.18 4.67 -20.27
C GLY A 291 3.17 6.17 -20.56
N SER A 292 1.98 6.74 -20.77
CA SER A 292 1.76 8.18 -20.94
C SER A 292 2.29 9.01 -19.76
N ALA A 293 2.08 8.55 -18.53
CA ALA A 293 2.57 9.23 -17.33
C ALA A 293 4.11 9.20 -17.26
N HIS A 294 4.74 8.06 -17.60
CA HIS A 294 6.20 7.97 -17.69
C HIS A 294 6.78 8.96 -18.71
N VAL A 295 6.20 9.05 -19.90
CA VAL A 295 6.73 9.90 -20.99
C VAL A 295 6.33 11.37 -20.89
N SER A 296 5.57 11.76 -19.87
CA SER A 296 5.26 13.15 -19.52
C SER A 296 6.46 13.91 -18.92
N PHE A 297 7.62 13.25 -18.81
CA PHE A 297 8.86 13.83 -18.32
C PHE A 297 10.05 13.57 -19.26
N THR A 298 11.12 14.33 -19.06
CA THR A 298 12.49 13.96 -19.41
C THR A 298 13.11 13.04 -18.33
N GLY A 299 14.37 12.65 -18.52
CA GLY A 299 15.17 12.05 -17.46
C GLY A 299 14.91 10.57 -17.23
N HIS A 300 15.10 10.10 -16.00
CA HIS A 300 15.13 8.67 -15.69
C HIS A 300 13.76 8.02 -15.77
N VAL A 301 12.73 8.68 -15.24
CA VAL A 301 11.37 8.11 -15.08
C VAL A 301 10.74 7.68 -16.41
N ARG A 302 11.14 8.23 -17.55
CA ARG A 302 10.58 7.87 -18.87
C ARG A 302 11.21 6.64 -19.55
N VAL A 303 12.31 6.10 -19.01
CA VAL A 303 13.07 5.00 -19.64
C VAL A 303 13.02 3.78 -18.73
N ILE A 304 12.52 2.65 -19.23
CA ILE A 304 12.35 1.40 -18.45
C ILE A 304 13.64 1.03 -17.68
N ASP A 305 14.79 1.09 -18.33
CA ASP A 305 16.09 0.74 -17.72
C ASP A 305 16.49 1.61 -16.51
N THR A 306 15.97 2.83 -16.44
CA THR A 306 16.36 3.79 -15.40
C THR A 306 15.20 4.31 -14.57
N ALA A 307 13.95 3.95 -14.88
CA ALA A 307 12.77 4.60 -14.31
C ALA A 307 12.74 4.53 -12.78
N ALA A 308 13.06 3.37 -12.22
CA ALA A 308 13.12 3.14 -10.78
C ALA A 308 14.26 3.89 -10.05
N ARG A 309 15.12 4.63 -10.76
CA ARG A 309 16.11 5.54 -10.12
C ARG A 309 15.44 6.78 -9.52
N ASP A 310 14.27 7.16 -10.02
CA ASP A 310 13.49 8.30 -9.53
C ASP A 310 12.42 7.80 -8.55
N PRO A 311 12.33 8.32 -7.31
CA PRO A 311 11.30 7.90 -6.36
C PRO A 311 9.86 8.14 -6.83
N LEU A 312 9.62 9.05 -7.79
CA LEU A 312 8.29 9.24 -8.40
C LEU A 312 7.77 7.98 -9.09
N PHE A 313 8.67 7.09 -9.56
CA PHE A 313 8.30 5.80 -10.13
C PHE A 313 7.32 5.05 -9.22
N PHE A 314 7.61 4.96 -7.92
CA PHE A 314 6.80 4.19 -7.00
C PHE A 314 5.43 4.84 -6.76
N LEU A 315 5.37 6.18 -6.68
CA LEU A 315 4.10 6.90 -6.54
C LEU A 315 3.24 6.78 -7.81
N LEU A 316 3.87 6.77 -8.99
CA LEU A 316 3.20 6.52 -10.26
C LEU A 316 2.59 5.10 -10.27
N HIS A 317 3.37 4.08 -9.90
CA HIS A 317 2.89 2.71 -9.87
C HIS A 317 1.89 2.44 -8.74
N CYS A 318 1.96 3.15 -7.61
CA CYS A 318 0.91 3.13 -6.61
C CYS A 318 -0.42 3.65 -7.18
N ASN A 319 -0.41 4.61 -8.13
CA ASN A 319 -1.63 5.06 -8.79
C ASN A 319 -2.11 4.06 -9.85
N VAL A 320 -1.21 3.38 -10.57
CA VAL A 320 -1.58 2.29 -11.48
C VAL A 320 -2.24 1.15 -10.70
N ASP A 321 -1.67 0.78 -9.56
CA ASP A 321 -2.22 -0.23 -8.66
C ASP A 321 -3.56 0.22 -8.06
N ARG A 322 -3.70 1.50 -7.68
CA ARG A 322 -4.97 2.10 -7.26
C ARG A 322 -6.04 1.99 -8.33
N LEU A 323 -5.70 2.30 -9.59
CA LEU A 323 -6.64 2.19 -10.71
C LEU A 323 -7.09 0.75 -10.92
N TRP A 324 -6.20 -0.22 -10.70
CA TRP A 324 -6.55 -1.63 -10.72
C TRP A 324 -7.47 -1.99 -9.56
N ALA A 325 -7.12 -1.64 -8.33
CA ALA A 325 -7.95 -1.87 -7.14
C ALA A 325 -9.35 -1.27 -7.29
N LYS A 326 -9.45 -0.05 -7.83
CA LYS A 326 -10.71 0.62 -8.10
C LYS A 326 -11.54 -0.08 -9.19
N TRP A 327 -10.89 -0.57 -10.24
CA TRP A 327 -11.55 -1.41 -11.24
C TRP A 327 -12.03 -2.74 -10.62
N GLN A 328 -11.22 -3.39 -9.78
CA GLN A 328 -11.63 -4.62 -9.08
C GLN A 328 -12.86 -4.38 -8.22
N TRP A 329 -12.89 -3.29 -7.45
CA TRP A 329 -14.05 -2.91 -6.64
C TRP A 329 -15.30 -2.64 -7.48
N LEU A 330 -15.21 -1.78 -8.51
CA LEU A 330 -16.35 -1.42 -9.35
C LEU A 330 -16.97 -2.61 -10.10
N HIS A 331 -16.15 -3.59 -10.46
CA HIS A 331 -16.57 -4.74 -11.27
C HIS A 331 -16.59 -6.07 -10.49
N ARG A 332 -16.42 -6.04 -9.17
CA ARG A 332 -16.40 -7.21 -8.26
C ARG A 332 -15.37 -8.28 -8.66
N ARG A 333 -14.16 -7.88 -9.04
CA ARG A 333 -13.08 -8.77 -9.54
C ARG A 333 -12.03 -9.10 -8.49
N PHE A 334 -12.48 -9.81 -7.45
CA PHE A 334 -11.63 -10.29 -6.36
C PHE A 334 -11.43 -11.81 -6.38
N ASP A 335 -12.35 -12.57 -6.95
CA ASP A 335 -12.20 -14.02 -7.11
C ASP A 335 -11.21 -14.32 -8.26
N PRO A 336 -10.01 -14.88 -7.97
CA PRO A 336 -9.03 -15.22 -8.99
C PRO A 336 -9.49 -16.33 -9.95
N ASP A 337 -10.47 -17.16 -9.58
CA ASP A 337 -10.97 -18.25 -10.42
C ASP A 337 -12.03 -17.79 -11.43
N GLU A 338 -12.49 -16.55 -11.33
CA GLU A 338 -13.31 -15.91 -12.36
C GLU A 338 -12.47 -15.50 -13.59
N ALA A 339 -12.89 -15.98 -14.77
CA ALA A 339 -12.19 -15.70 -16.04
C ALA A 339 -12.06 -14.20 -16.37
N ASP A 340 -13.01 -13.39 -15.91
CA ASP A 340 -12.99 -11.93 -16.09
C ASP A 340 -12.08 -11.21 -15.10
N THR A 341 -11.70 -11.84 -13.98
CA THR A 341 -10.73 -11.31 -13.01
C THR A 341 -9.30 -11.48 -13.50
N TYR A 342 -8.99 -12.64 -14.06
CA TYR A 342 -7.68 -12.91 -14.65
C TYR A 342 -7.75 -14.00 -15.73
N ARG A 343 -7.05 -13.79 -16.84
CA ARG A 343 -7.20 -14.62 -18.03
C ARG A 343 -6.54 -16.00 -17.93
N PHE A 344 -5.34 -16.06 -17.38
CA PHE A 344 -4.49 -17.26 -17.44
C PHE A 344 -4.40 -17.93 -16.08
N ALA A 345 -5.20 -18.97 -15.84
CA ALA A 345 -5.37 -19.56 -14.51
C ALA A 345 -4.28 -20.56 -14.06
N GLY A 346 -3.62 -21.24 -15.01
CA GLY A 346 -2.63 -22.29 -14.74
C GLY A 346 -1.22 -21.78 -14.43
N GLU A 347 -0.23 -22.64 -14.69
CA GLU A 347 1.20 -22.32 -14.66
C GLU A 347 1.78 -22.29 -16.09
N ALA A 348 2.94 -21.67 -16.25
CA ALA A 348 3.64 -21.69 -17.53
C ALA A 348 4.04 -23.11 -17.94
N GLY A 349 3.57 -23.52 -19.12
CA GLY A 349 3.73 -24.87 -19.65
C GLY A 349 2.39 -25.60 -19.79
N ASP A 350 1.35 -25.15 -19.07
CA ASP A 350 0.00 -25.70 -19.20
C ASP A 350 -0.64 -25.33 -20.55
N PRO A 351 -1.58 -26.15 -21.06
CA PRO A 351 -2.40 -25.78 -22.22
C PRO A 351 -3.11 -24.43 -22.00
N GLY A 352 -2.90 -23.48 -22.92
CA GLY A 352 -3.51 -22.15 -22.86
C GLY A 352 -2.78 -21.15 -21.95
N SER A 353 -1.64 -21.52 -21.36
CA SER A 353 -0.77 -20.62 -20.57
C SER A 353 0.00 -19.61 -21.44
N THR A 354 0.59 -18.62 -20.77
CA THR A 354 1.52 -17.63 -21.33
C THR A 354 2.90 -17.80 -20.66
N ARG A 355 3.77 -16.81 -20.83
CA ARG A 355 5.11 -16.77 -20.20
C ARG A 355 5.02 -16.90 -18.68
N VAL A 356 5.97 -17.62 -18.10
CA VAL A 356 6.18 -17.73 -16.64
C VAL A 356 6.17 -16.37 -15.94
N GLY A 357 5.43 -16.27 -14.84
CA GLY A 357 5.19 -15.04 -14.07
C GLY A 357 4.00 -14.21 -14.57
N HIS A 358 3.22 -14.74 -15.51
CA HIS A 358 2.02 -14.07 -16.03
C HIS A 358 0.80 -15.00 -16.06
N ASN A 359 0.88 -16.16 -15.41
CA ASN A 359 -0.24 -17.04 -15.13
C ASN A 359 -0.51 -17.05 -13.62
N LEU A 360 -1.76 -17.25 -13.17
CA LEU A 360 -2.16 -17.12 -11.77
C LEU A 360 -1.32 -17.97 -10.81
N ALA A 361 -1.01 -19.21 -11.19
CA ALA A 361 -0.25 -20.12 -10.33
C ALA A 361 1.27 -19.89 -10.41
N ASP A 362 1.76 -19.08 -11.35
CA ASP A 362 3.19 -18.78 -11.41
C ASP A 362 3.65 -17.94 -10.20
N SER A 363 4.75 -18.38 -9.59
CA SER A 363 5.54 -17.52 -8.70
C SER A 363 6.20 -16.38 -9.50
N MET A 364 6.33 -15.21 -8.86
CA MET A 364 6.88 -14.02 -9.50
C MET A 364 8.37 -13.84 -9.20
N TRP A 365 9.13 -13.56 -10.26
CA TRP A 365 10.48 -13.03 -10.16
C TRP A 365 10.41 -11.56 -9.70
N PRO A 366 11.36 -11.04 -8.89
CA PRO A 366 12.57 -11.69 -8.39
C PRO A 366 12.38 -12.45 -7.08
N TRP A 367 11.22 -12.36 -6.43
CA TRP A 367 11.03 -12.79 -5.05
C TRP A 367 11.16 -14.30 -4.85
N ASN A 368 10.78 -15.08 -5.86
CA ASN A 368 10.94 -16.54 -5.86
C ASN A 368 12.40 -17.03 -5.98
N GLY A 369 13.35 -16.12 -6.24
CA GLY A 369 14.77 -16.44 -6.34
C GLY A 369 15.22 -17.26 -7.55
N VAL A 370 14.32 -17.50 -8.51
CA VAL A 370 14.63 -18.28 -9.71
C VAL A 370 15.49 -17.45 -10.66
N ARG A 371 16.66 -17.99 -11.04
CA ARG A 371 17.67 -17.31 -11.89
C ARG A 371 17.96 -18.04 -13.20
N THR A 372 17.22 -19.09 -13.48
CA THR A 372 17.40 -19.92 -14.67
C THR A 372 16.56 -19.41 -15.82
N ALA A 373 17.07 -19.51 -17.05
CA ALA A 373 16.32 -19.16 -18.24
C ALA A 373 14.93 -19.85 -18.26
N PRO A 374 13.86 -19.15 -18.67
CA PRO A 374 13.86 -17.83 -19.33
C PRO A 374 13.88 -16.63 -18.38
N ARG A 375 14.06 -16.81 -17.07
CA ARG A 375 14.19 -15.72 -16.08
C ARG A 375 15.57 -15.05 -16.16
N PRO A 376 15.71 -13.80 -15.67
CA PRO A 376 17.00 -13.13 -15.52
C PRO A 376 17.99 -13.92 -14.65
N PRO A 377 19.30 -13.79 -14.87
CA PRO A 377 20.34 -14.47 -14.07
C PRO A 377 20.52 -13.88 -12.65
N THR A 378 19.74 -12.86 -12.29
CA THR A 378 19.77 -12.18 -10.99
C THR A 378 18.41 -12.25 -10.33
N ALA A 379 18.34 -12.10 -9.01
CA ALA A 379 17.09 -12.01 -8.24
C ALA A 379 17.31 -11.08 -7.03
N PRO A 380 17.29 -9.74 -7.22
CA PRO A 380 17.78 -8.78 -6.23
C PRO A 380 16.87 -8.57 -5.01
N ARG A 381 15.63 -9.07 -5.00
CA ARG A 381 14.62 -8.83 -3.94
C ARG A 381 14.03 -10.12 -3.35
N MET A 382 14.82 -11.17 -3.19
CA MET A 382 14.36 -12.42 -2.54
C MET A 382 14.87 -12.52 -1.09
N PRO A 383 14.08 -13.11 -0.17
CA PRO A 383 12.63 -13.37 -0.29
C PRO A 383 11.81 -12.07 -0.28
N PHE A 384 10.50 -12.18 -0.53
CA PHE A 384 9.56 -11.08 -0.32
C PHE A 384 9.59 -10.61 1.15
N PRO A 385 9.57 -9.30 1.44
CA PRO A 385 9.70 -8.84 2.81
C PRO A 385 8.47 -9.20 3.68
N PRO A 386 8.70 -9.57 4.96
CA PRO A 386 7.61 -9.89 5.87
C PRO A 386 6.80 -8.66 6.24
N SER A 387 5.59 -8.88 6.75
CA SER A 387 4.75 -7.84 7.34
C SER A 387 4.35 -8.24 8.76
N PRO A 388 4.38 -7.32 9.72
CA PRO A 388 3.91 -7.59 11.08
C PRO A 388 2.38 -7.77 11.17
N VAL A 389 1.63 -7.32 10.16
CA VAL A 389 0.16 -7.38 10.19
C VAL A 389 -0.41 -8.57 9.43
N THR A 390 0.33 -9.15 8.48
CA THR A 390 -0.15 -10.28 7.67
C THR A 390 0.99 -11.19 7.24
N GLY A 391 0.72 -12.49 7.19
CA GLY A 391 1.65 -13.49 6.65
C GLY A 391 1.65 -13.58 5.12
N THR A 392 0.68 -12.98 4.45
CA THR A 392 0.59 -12.98 2.98
C THR A 392 1.57 -11.98 2.36
N PRO A 393 1.99 -12.16 1.10
CA PRO A 393 1.77 -13.33 0.25
C PRO A 393 2.73 -14.50 0.56
N GLY A 394 3.48 -14.44 1.67
CA GLY A 394 4.62 -15.32 1.94
C GLY A 394 5.89 -14.87 1.22
N ASP A 395 6.94 -15.70 1.30
CA ASP A 395 8.29 -15.37 0.82
C ASP A 395 8.42 -15.33 -0.72
N ALA A 396 7.52 -16.01 -1.43
CA ALA A 396 7.54 -16.17 -2.88
C ALA A 396 6.12 -15.93 -3.47
N PRO A 397 5.70 -14.68 -3.66
CA PRO A 397 4.36 -14.37 -4.15
C PRO A 397 4.08 -14.99 -5.52
N THR A 398 2.85 -15.44 -5.71
CA THR A 398 2.28 -15.81 -7.01
C THR A 398 1.45 -14.68 -7.58
N VAL A 399 1.18 -14.73 -8.89
CA VAL A 399 0.23 -13.81 -9.53
C VAL A 399 -1.13 -13.85 -8.81
N ARG A 400 -1.62 -15.05 -8.45
CA ARG A 400 -2.87 -15.25 -7.69
C ARG A 400 -2.87 -14.50 -6.36
N SER A 401 -1.77 -14.53 -5.63
CA SER A 401 -1.68 -13.87 -4.32
C SER A 401 -1.86 -12.35 -4.38
N MET A 402 -1.75 -11.75 -5.58
CA MET A 402 -1.89 -10.31 -5.79
C MET A 402 -3.30 -9.88 -6.19
N ILE A 403 -4.22 -10.83 -6.42
CA ILE A 403 -5.58 -10.53 -6.89
C ILE A 403 -6.43 -9.95 -5.76
N ASP A 404 -6.68 -10.71 -4.71
CA ASP A 404 -7.58 -10.34 -3.62
C ASP A 404 -6.85 -9.59 -2.49
N TYR A 405 -6.31 -8.42 -2.81
CA TYR A 405 -5.44 -7.67 -1.90
C TYR A 405 -6.12 -7.25 -0.59
N GLN A 406 -7.44 -7.08 -0.59
CA GLN A 406 -8.26 -6.78 0.59
C GLN A 406 -8.71 -8.04 1.36
N GLY A 407 -8.66 -9.21 0.72
CA GLY A 407 -9.28 -10.41 1.26
C GLY A 407 -10.80 -10.31 1.28
N VAL A 408 -11.39 -9.76 0.22
CA VAL A 408 -12.84 -9.65 -0.01
C VAL A 408 -13.44 -11.02 -0.29
N HIS A 409 -12.79 -11.81 -1.13
CA HIS A 409 -13.22 -13.16 -1.49
C HIS A 409 -12.66 -14.20 -0.50
N ASP A 410 -11.37 -14.11 -0.19
CA ASP A 410 -10.69 -14.92 0.82
C ASP A 410 -9.99 -14.02 1.84
N ALA A 411 -10.53 -13.96 3.06
CA ALA A 411 -9.94 -13.16 4.14
C ALA A 411 -8.45 -13.48 4.40
N GLY A 412 -8.01 -14.69 4.07
CA GLY A 412 -6.63 -15.16 4.15
C GLY A 412 -5.70 -14.62 3.05
N ALA A 413 -6.21 -13.94 2.02
CA ALA A 413 -5.43 -13.33 0.94
C ALA A 413 -4.98 -11.89 1.22
N TRP A 414 -5.54 -11.25 2.26
CA TRP A 414 -5.32 -9.83 2.59
C TRP A 414 -3.85 -9.45 2.71
N LEU A 415 -3.40 -8.48 1.91
CA LEU A 415 -1.99 -8.08 1.75
C LEU A 415 -1.52 -6.96 2.70
N GLY A 416 -2.44 -6.37 3.48
CA GLY A 416 -2.08 -5.38 4.51
C GLY A 416 -1.97 -3.93 4.02
N PHE A 417 -2.61 -3.57 2.91
CA PHE A 417 -2.70 -2.19 2.42
C PHE A 417 -4.07 -1.91 1.81
N ASP A 418 -4.42 -0.61 1.73
CA ASP A 418 -5.67 -0.13 1.11
C ASP A 418 -5.48 1.28 0.53
N TYR A 419 -6.46 1.75 -0.26
CA TYR A 419 -6.51 3.09 -0.85
C TYR A 419 -7.64 3.91 -0.25
N ASP A 420 -7.42 5.22 -0.10
CA ASP A 420 -8.39 6.16 0.50
C ASP A 420 -9.71 6.31 -0.26
N ASP A 421 -9.73 5.94 -1.54
CA ASP A 421 -10.91 6.03 -2.40
C ASP A 421 -11.41 4.67 -2.93
N VAL A 422 -10.96 3.56 -2.33
CA VAL A 422 -11.44 2.20 -2.62
C VAL A 422 -11.91 1.57 -1.30
N PRO A 423 -13.22 1.47 -1.05
CA PRO A 423 -13.73 0.90 0.19
C PRO A 423 -13.52 -0.62 0.24
N TYR A 424 -13.65 -1.19 1.43
CA TYR A 424 -13.85 -2.63 1.60
C TYR A 424 -15.36 -2.91 1.53
N GLU A 425 -15.78 -3.72 0.54
CA GLU A 425 -17.17 -4.13 0.37
C GLU A 425 -17.19 -5.63 -0.01
N PRO A 426 -17.48 -6.53 0.95
CA PRO A 426 -17.52 -7.97 0.72
C PRO A 426 -18.69 -8.41 -0.17
#